data_AF-A0A645DFR7-F1
#
_entry.id   AF-A0A645DFR7-F1
#
_cell.length_a   1.000
_cell.length_b   1.000
_cell.length_c   1.000
_cell.angle_alpha   90.00
_cell.angle_beta   90.00
_cell.angle_gamma   90.00
#
_symmetry.space_group_name_H-M   'P 1'
#
loop_
_entity.id
_entity.type
_entity.pdbx_description
1 polymer ?
#
loop_
_entity_poly.entity_id
_entity_poly.type
_entity_poly.pdbx_seq_one_letter_code
_entity_poly.pdbx_strand_id
1 'polypeptide(L)' 'MNVYARKSFYPLVSTAHEYRFLPSAGDDKLPLATLYASQTLALPLYGELTREEVGRICEMIWSQRRA' A
#
# COMPACT_ATOMS: atom_id res chain seq x y z
N MET A 1 11.61 10.62 -14.13
CA MET A 1 10.72 9.44 -14.22
C MET A 1 9.69 9.58 -13.12
N ASN A 2 8.40 9.45 -13.43
CA ASN A 2 7.35 9.48 -12.42
C ASN A 2 6.96 8.05 -12.07
N VAL A 3 6.79 7.76 -10.77
CA VAL A 3 6.45 6.43 -10.25
C VAL A 3 5.10 6.54 -9.54
N TYR A 4 4.07 5.93 -10.11
CA TYR A 4 2.73 5.93 -9.52
C TYR A 4 2.54 4.65 -8.69
N ALA A 5 2.54 4.81 -7.37
CA ALA A 5 2.22 3.75 -6.43
C ALA A 5 0.76 3.87 -5.97
N ARG A 6 0.18 2.76 -5.51
CA ARG A 6 -1.16 2.73 -4.91
C ARG A 6 -1.08 2.27 -3.46
N LYS A 7 -1.93 2.81 -2.59
CA LYS A 7 -2.08 2.23 -1.24
C LYS A 7 -2.67 0.83 -1.39
N SER A 8 -2.01 -0.15 -0.80
CA SER A 8 -2.50 -1.53 -0.87
C SER A 8 -3.54 -1.73 0.21
N PHE A 9 -4.71 -2.25 -0.18
CA PHE A 9 -5.80 -2.60 0.75
C PHE A 9 -6.32 -1.42 1.59
N TYR A 10 -6.21 -0.19 1.06
CA TYR A 10 -6.74 1.01 1.69
C TYR A 10 -7.87 1.65 0.84
N PRO A 11 -9.01 1.99 1.45
CA PRO A 11 -9.37 1.69 2.83
C PRO A 11 -9.69 0.19 3.01
N LEU A 12 -9.66 -0.33 4.25
CA LEU A 12 -10.01 -1.73 4.51
C LEU A 12 -11.46 -2.00 4.12
N VAL A 13 -11.77 -3.21 3.63
CA VAL A 13 -13.15 -3.62 3.32
C VAL A 13 -14.08 -3.48 4.53
N SER A 14 -13.56 -3.65 5.76
CA SER A 14 -14.31 -3.44 7.00
C SER A 14 -14.81 -2.00 7.19
N THR A 15 -14.23 -1.02 6.50
CA THR A 15 -14.67 0.38 6.56
C THR A 15 -15.73 0.72 5.50
N ALA A 16 -15.95 -0.16 4.52
CA ALA A 16 -16.94 0.06 3.49
C ALA A 16 -18.36 0.05 4.06
N HIS A 17 -19.27 0.78 3.42
CA HIS A 17 -20.63 1.00 3.92
C HIS A 17 -21.35 -0.33 4.21
N GLU A 18 -21.10 -1.35 3.39
CA GLU A 18 -21.74 -2.67 3.42
C GLU A 18 -21.24 -3.58 4.55
N TYR A 19 -20.10 -3.26 5.17
CA TYR A 19 -19.44 -4.13 6.15
C TYR A 19 -19.16 -3.46 7.48
N ARG A 20 -19.13 -2.12 7.55
CA ARG A 20 -18.75 -1.35 8.75
C ARG A 20 -19.59 -1.59 10.00
N PHE A 21 -20.79 -2.16 9.85
CA PHE A 21 -21.69 -2.49 10.96
C PHE A 21 -21.50 -3.90 11.51
N LEU A 22 -20.63 -4.72 10.91
CA LEU A 22 -20.33 -6.04 11.45
C LEU A 22 -19.57 -5.89 12.79
N PRO A 23 -19.88 -6.70 13.82
CA PRO A 23 -19.17 -6.64 15.11
C PRO A 23 -17.65 -6.87 14.99
N SER A 24 -17.20 -7.54 13.92
CA SER A 24 -15.79 -7.80 13.62
C SER A 24 -15.10 -6.68 12.82
N ALA A 25 -15.83 -5.66 12.36
CA ALA A 25 -15.29 -4.62 11.48
C ALA A 25 -14.45 -3.56 12.20
N GLY A 26 -14.51 -3.50 13.53
CA GLY A 26 -13.76 -2.53 14.32
C GLY A 26 -12.24 -2.69 14.17
N ASP A 27 -11.53 -1.57 14.09
CA ASP A 27 -10.07 -1.54 14.00
C ASP A 27 -9.40 -2.26 15.19
N ASP A 28 -10.05 -2.27 16.36
CA ASP A 28 -9.62 -3.00 17.56
C ASP A 28 -9.65 -4.52 17.37
N LYS A 29 -10.48 -5.02 16.46
CA LYS A 29 -10.57 -6.43 16.05
C LYS A 29 -9.69 -6.77 14.86
N LEU A 30 -9.24 -5.75 14.12
CA LEU A 30 -8.42 -5.88 12.92
C LEU A 30 -7.09 -5.08 13.03
N PRO A 31 -6.34 -5.18 14.14
CA PRO A 31 -5.19 -4.30 14.39
C PRO A 31 -4.08 -4.47 13.35
N LEU A 32 -3.79 -5.71 12.92
CA LEU A 32 -2.78 -5.97 11.89
C LEU A 32 -3.22 -5.51 10.51
N ALA A 33 -4.49 -5.72 10.15
CA ALA A 33 -5.01 -5.26 8.86
C ALA A 33 -4.98 -3.73 8.78
N THR A 34 -5.37 -3.06 9.87
CA THR A 34 -5.36 -1.59 9.98
C THR A 34 -3.93 -1.05 9.86
N LEU A 35 -2.99 -1.68 10.57
CA LEU A 35 -1.56 -1.34 10.49
C LEU A 35 -1.05 -1.47 9.05
N TYR A 36 -1.24 -2.63 8.41
CA TYR A 36 -0.71 -2.87 7.07
C TYR A 36 -1.37 -2.00 6.00
N ALA A 37 -2.68 -1.77 6.05
CA ALA A 37 -3.35 -0.87 5.11
C ALA A 37 -2.84 0.58 5.23
N SER A 38 -2.37 1.00 6.41
CA SER A 38 -1.80 2.34 6.63
C SER A 38 -0.35 2.49 6.17
N GLN A 39 0.41 1.40 6.07
CA GLN A 39 1.86 1.42 5.82
C GLN A 39 2.29 0.83 4.47
N THR A 40 1.42 0.08 3.79
CA THR A 40 1.79 -0.68 2.59
C THR A 40 1.47 0.08 1.31
N LEU A 41 2.46 0.18 0.42
CA LEU A 41 2.29 0.66 -0.95
C LEU A 41 2.55 -0.47 -1.93
N ALA A 42 1.69 -0.61 -2.93
CA ALA A 42 1.96 -1.45 -4.09
C ALA A 42 2.66 -0.60 -5.16
N LEU A 43 3.87 -1.01 -5.50
CA LEU A 43 4.71 -0.40 -6.52
C LEU A 43 4.33 -0.91 -7.92
N PRO A 44 4.71 -0.18 -8.98
CA PRO A 44 4.57 -0.66 -10.35
C PRO A 44 5.17 -2.05 -10.55
N LEU A 45 4.36 -2.95 -11.12
CA LEU A 45 4.77 -4.31 -11.47
C LEU A 45 3.97 -4.76 -12.71
N TYR A 46 4.56 -4.64 -13.89
CA TYR A 46 3.98 -5.00 -15.19
C TYR A 46 5.08 -5.38 -16.19
N GLY A 47 4.73 -6.07 -17.29
CA GLY A 47 5.69 -6.74 -18.17
C GLY A 47 6.65 -5.84 -18.95
N GLU A 48 6.28 -4.58 -19.18
CA GLU A 48 7.10 -3.59 -19.89
C GLU A 48 8.12 -2.88 -18.98
N LEU A 49 8.09 -3.14 -17.67
CA LEU A 49 8.98 -2.49 -16.71
C LEU A 49 10.42 -3.01 -16.87
N THR A 50 11.34 -2.14 -17.31
CA THR A 50 12.73 -2.57 -17.56
C THR A 50 13.54 -2.70 -16.28
N ARG A 51 14.69 -3.39 -16.35
CA ARG A 51 15.59 -3.55 -15.20
C ARG A 51 16.16 -2.21 -14.72
N GLU A 52 16.42 -1.30 -15.65
CA GLU A 52 16.90 0.05 -15.38
C GLU A 52 15.83 0.88 -14.67
N GLU A 53 14.56 0.74 -15.08
CA GLU A 53 13.43 1.39 -14.44
C GLU A 53 13.19 0.86 -13.01
N VAL A 54 13.28 -0.46 -12.81
CA VAL A 54 13.26 -1.07 -11.47
C VAL A 54 14.38 -0.50 -10.60
N GLY A 55 15.60 -0.38 -11.14
CA GLY A 55 16.73 0.21 -10.43
C GLY A 55 16.45 1.64 -9.95
N ARG A 56 15.90 2.49 -10.83
CA ARG A 56 15.52 3.87 -10.49
C ARG A 56 14.43 3.93 -9.42
N ILE A 57 13.42 3.06 -9.48
CA ILE A 57 12.37 2.98 -8.46
C ILE A 57 12.98 2.63 -7.09
N CYS A 58 13.88 1.64 -7.04
CA CYS A 58 14.57 1.25 -5.82
C CYS A 58 15.44 2.38 -5.25
N GLU A 59 16.19 3.10 -6.10
CA GLU A 59 17.00 4.25 -5.69
C GLU A 59 16.15 5.39 -5.12
N MET A 60 15.00 5.68 -5.76
CA MET A 60 14.06 6.67 -5.26
C MET A 60 13.57 6.31 -3.85
N ILE A 61 13.15 5.06 -3.62
CA ILE A 61 12.73 4.59 -2.28
C ILE A 61 13.88 4.67 -1.28
N TRP A 62 15.08 4.25 -1.68
CA TRP A 62 16.25 4.28 -0.82
C TRP A 62 16.64 5.71 -0.40
N SER A 63 16.47 6.69 -1.30
CA SER A 63 16.75 8.09 -1.01
C SER A 63 15.86 8.67 0.09
N GLN A 64 14.60 8.20 0.19
CA GLN A 64 13.66 8.66 1.22
C GLN A 64 14.00 8.15 2.62
N ARG A 65 14.78 7.07 2.75
CA ARG A 65 15.25 6.56 4.05
C ARG A 65 16.34 7.42 4.70
N ARG A 66 16.95 8.33 3.94
CA ARG A 66 18.06 9.20 4.40
C ARG A 66 17.60 10.59 4.82
N ALA A 67 16.31 10.89 4.72
CA ALA A 67 15.69 12.14 5.13
C ALA A 67 15.04 12.00 6.51
#